data_AF-A0A1Q3DFQ7-F1
#
_entry.id   AF-A0A1Q3DFQ7-F1
#
_cell.length_a   1.000
_cell.length_b   1.000
_cell.length_c   1.000
_cell.angle_alpha   90.00
_cell.angle_beta   90.00
_cell.angle_gamma   90.00
#
_symmetry.space_group_name_H-M   'P 1'
#
loop_
_entity.id
_entity.type
_entity.pdbx_description
1 polymer ?
#
loop_
_entity_poly.entity_id
_entity_poly.type
_entity_poly.pdbx_seq_one_letter_code
_entity_poly.pdbx_strand_id
1 'polypeptide(L)'
;IQNLCTIVAYLQVRGLIHQERLKDLEKKRKVAEGQNLNEVLATQDDINEERVISLRLLNLQDFWETKNQVAASFAAEGSIMAELKQNDSFGERGSRKKEQLTYFL
;
A
#
# COMPACT_ATOMS: atom_id res chain seq x y z
N ILE A 1 7.01 7.76 -0.01
CA ILE A 1 7.14 6.32 -0.34
C ILE A 1 6.51 5.44 0.76
N GLN A 2 6.84 5.63 2.05
CA GLN A 2 6.28 4.85 3.16
C GLN A 2 4.73 4.80 3.14
N ASN A 3 4.07 5.95 3.00
CA ASN A 3 2.60 6.03 2.94
C ASN A 3 1.97 5.23 1.80
N LEU A 4 2.67 5.11 0.66
CA LEU A 4 2.18 4.32 -0.46
C LEU A 4 2.21 2.83 -0.11
N CYS A 5 3.35 2.36 0.43
CA CYS A 5 3.51 0.95 0.81
C CYS A 5 2.54 0.53 1.92
N THR A 6 2.26 1.41 2.89
CA THR A 6 1.31 1.11 3.96
C THR A 6 -0.11 0.94 3.44
N ILE A 7 -0.54 1.79 2.51
CA ILE A 7 -1.89 1.69 1.94
C ILE A 7 -2.01 0.46 1.05
N VAL A 8 -1.00 0.15 0.24
CA VAL A 8 -0.99 -1.08 -0.59
C VAL A 8 -1.12 -2.33 0.31
N ALA A 9 -0.32 -2.43 1.36
CA ALA A 9 -0.39 -3.55 2.30
C ALA A 9 -1.78 -3.64 2.98
N TYR A 10 -2.35 -2.49 3.35
CA TYR A 10 -3.68 -2.42 3.96
C TYR A 10 -4.80 -2.85 3.00
N LEU A 11 -4.74 -2.44 1.73
CA LEU A 11 -5.73 -2.82 0.71
C LEU A 11 -5.83 -4.32 0.53
N GLN A 12 -4.68 -5.00 0.52
CA GLN A 12 -4.62 -6.45 0.42
C GLN A 12 -5.33 -7.14 1.59
N VAL A 13 -5.03 -6.70 2.82
CA VAL A 13 -5.66 -7.25 4.02
C VAL A 13 -7.16 -6.96 4.03
N ARG A 14 -7.58 -5.77 3.60
CA ARG A 14 -9.00 -5.39 3.52
C ARG A 14 -9.79 -6.29 2.57
N GLY A 15 -9.21 -6.65 1.41
CA GLY A 15 -9.83 -7.56 0.46
C GLY A 15 -10.07 -8.95 1.04
N LEU A 16 -9.09 -9.48 1.78
CA LEU A 16 -9.20 -10.79 2.42
C LEU A 16 -10.25 -10.82 3.52
N ILE A 17 -10.27 -9.81 4.39
CA ILE A 17 -11.30 -9.69 5.44
C ILE A 17 -12.71 -9.64 4.81
N HIS A 18 -12.86 -8.98 3.66
CA HIS A 18 -14.14 -8.93 2.97
C HIS A 18 -14.59 -10.31 2.46
N GLN A 19 -13.66 -11.08 1.88
CA GLN A 19 -13.93 -12.43 1.42
C GLN A 19 -14.30 -13.38 2.57
N GLU A 20 -13.61 -13.30 3.71
CA GLU A 20 -13.95 -14.08 4.89
C GLU A 20 -15.35 -13.75 5.42
N ARG A 21 -15.70 -12.46 5.50
CA ARG A 21 -17.05 -12.03 5.93
C ARG A 21 -18.15 -12.55 5.00
N LEU A 22 -17.91 -12.60 3.69
CA LEU A 22 -18.87 -13.16 2.73
C LEU A 22 -19.07 -14.66 2.95
N LYS A 23 -17.99 -15.43 3.14
CA LYS A 23 -18.06 -16.86 3.46
C LYS A 23 -18.83 -17.11 4.77
N ASP A 24 -18.62 -16.27 5.78
CA ASP A 24 -19.34 -16.39 7.06
C ASP A 24 -20.84 -16.09 6.92
N LEU A 25 -21.21 -15.12 6.08
CA LEU A 25 -22.62 -14.83 5.78
C LEU A 25 -23.29 -15.97 5.00
N GLU A 26 -22.60 -16.56 4.04
CA GLU A 26 -23.09 -17.74 3.29
C GLU A 26 -23.30 -18.94 4.22
N LYS A 27 -22.36 -19.20 5.14
CA LYS A 27 -22.51 -20.25 6.17
C LYS A 27 -23.75 -20.00 7.02
N LYS A 28 -23.96 -18.77 7.50
CA LYS A 28 -25.16 -18.41 8.28
C LYS A 28 -26.45 -18.63 7.50
N ARG A 29 -26.46 -18.32 6.20
CA ARG A 29 -27.61 -18.55 5.32
C ARG A 29 -27.91 -20.04 5.12
N LYS A 30 -26.89 -20.87 4.87
CA LYS A 30 -27.03 -22.32 4.73
C LYS A 30 -27.57 -22.99 6.00
N VAL A 31 -27.13 -22.54 7.17
CA VAL A 31 -27.65 -23.00 8.47
C VAL A 31 -29.13 -22.62 8.65
N ALA A 32 -29.52 -21.41 8.23
CA ALA A 32 -30.91 -20.95 8.33
C ALA A 32 -31.86 -21.67 7.35
N GLU A 33 -31.37 -22.10 6.18
CA GLU A 33 -32.12 -22.86 5.17
C GLU A 33 -32.24 -24.37 5.51
N GLY A 34 -31.73 -24.81 6.68
CA GLY A 34 -31.98 -26.15 7.24
C GLY A 34 -31.33 -27.32 6.49
N GLN A 35 -30.40 -27.05 5.58
CA GLN A 35 -29.72 -28.10 4.80
C GLN A 35 -28.44 -28.57 5.51
N ASN A 36 -28.46 -29.86 5.91
CA ASN A 36 -27.35 -30.72 6.31
C ASN A 36 -26.52 -30.34 7.54
N LEU A 37 -26.94 -30.88 8.70
CA LEU A 37 -26.13 -30.98 9.93
C LEU A 37 -24.80 -31.74 9.72
N ASN A 38 -24.71 -32.59 8.69
CA ASN A 38 -23.49 -33.35 8.35
C ASN A 38 -22.40 -32.50 7.67
N GLU A 39 -22.77 -31.39 7.01
CA GLU A 39 -21.80 -30.51 6.33
C GLU A 39 -21.21 -29.47 7.30
N VAL A 40 -21.99 -29.07 8.32
CA VAL A 40 -21.56 -28.15 9.37
C VAL A 40 -20.41 -28.73 10.21
N LEU A 41 -20.45 -30.03 10.51
CA LEU A 41 -19.37 -30.72 11.25
C LEU A 41 -18.07 -30.80 10.43
N ALA A 42 -18.15 -31.09 9.12
CA ALA A 42 -16.98 -31.09 8.25
C ALA A 42 -16.33 -29.69 8.15
N THR A 43 -17.14 -28.62 8.16
CA THR A 43 -16.59 -27.26 8.18
C THR A 43 -15.99 -26.84 9.53
N GLN A 44 -16.26 -27.59 10.60
CA GLN A 44 -15.75 -27.29 11.94
C GLN A 44 -14.34 -27.83 12.14
N ASP A 45 -14.00 -28.94 11.46
CA ASP A 45 -12.62 -29.42 11.32
C ASP A 45 -11.79 -28.45 10.45
N ASP A 46 -12.38 -27.87 9.39
CA ASP A 46 -11.80 -26.79 8.56
C ASP A 46 -11.62 -25.43 9.29
N ILE A 47 -12.22 -25.23 10.47
CA ILE A 47 -12.05 -24.01 11.27
C ILE A 47 -10.78 -24.10 12.14
N ASN A 48 -10.34 -25.32 12.45
CA ASN A 48 -9.27 -25.60 13.41
C ASN A 48 -7.92 -25.89 12.76
N GLU A 49 -7.89 -26.29 11.49
CA GLU A 49 -6.66 -26.25 10.70
C GLU A 49 -6.35 -24.78 10.42
N GLU A 50 -5.43 -24.24 11.21
CA GLU A 50 -4.73 -22.97 11.05
C GLU A 50 -5.05 -22.34 9.68
N ARG A 51 -5.93 -21.32 9.64
CA ARG A 51 -6.17 -20.58 8.40
C ARG A 51 -4.84 -19.95 8.00
N VAL A 52 -4.03 -20.68 7.23
CA VAL A 52 -2.82 -20.18 6.62
C VAL A 52 -3.32 -19.22 5.55
N ILE A 53 -3.54 -17.97 5.97
CA ILE A 53 -3.90 -16.89 5.07
C ILE A 53 -2.70 -16.71 4.17
N SER A 54 -2.73 -17.34 3.00
CA SER A 54 -1.74 -17.17 1.96
C SER A 54 -1.92 -15.77 1.38
N LEU A 55 -1.25 -14.80 2.01
CA LEU A 55 -1.17 -13.45 1.48
C LEU A 55 -0.46 -13.53 0.13
N ARG A 56 -1.15 -13.07 -0.92
CA ARG A 56 -0.53 -12.83 -2.23
C ARG A 56 0.70 -11.94 -2.07
N LEU A 57 1.74 -12.17 -2.86
CA LEU A 57 2.85 -11.21 -2.91
C LEU A 57 2.36 -9.86 -3.47
N LEU A 58 2.97 -8.78 -2.99
CA LEU A 58 2.67 -7.42 -3.46
C LEU A 58 2.89 -7.32 -4.98
N ASN A 59 1.90 -6.78 -5.69
CA ASN A 59 1.97 -6.57 -7.14
C ASN A 59 2.09 -5.09 -7.47
N LEU A 60 2.81 -4.77 -8.54
CA LEU A 60 2.93 -3.41 -9.08
C LEU A 60 1.58 -2.79 -9.44
N GLN A 61 0.60 -3.60 -9.88
CA GLN A 61 -0.75 -3.13 -10.18
C GLN A 61 -1.38 -2.40 -8.97
N ASP A 62 -1.18 -2.93 -7.77
CA ASP A 62 -1.73 -2.34 -6.55
C ASP A 62 -1.10 -0.97 -6.28
N PHE A 63 0.19 -0.80 -6.57
CA PHE A 63 0.87 0.49 -6.44
C PHE A 63 0.32 1.53 -7.42
N TRP A 64 -0.05 1.14 -8.64
CA TRP A 64 -0.66 2.04 -9.61
C TRP A 64 -2.04 2.53 -9.16
N GLU A 65 -2.86 1.63 -8.63
CA GLU A 65 -4.17 1.98 -8.10
C GLU A 65 -4.05 2.89 -6.87
N THR A 66 -3.07 2.61 -6.01
CA THR A 66 -2.86 3.35 -4.77
C THR A 66 -2.20 4.72 -5.01
N LYS A 67 -1.45 4.89 -6.10
CA LYS A 67 -0.79 6.16 -6.45
C LYS A 67 -1.77 7.33 -6.49
N ASN A 68 -2.98 7.11 -6.98
CA ASN A 68 -4.00 8.16 -7.07
C ASN A 68 -4.63 8.52 -5.70
N GLN A 69 -4.51 7.62 -4.72
CA GLN A 69 -5.01 7.85 -3.36
C GLN A 69 -4.00 8.59 -2.48
N VAL A 70 -2.71 8.57 -2.86
CA VAL A 70 -1.62 9.18 -2.09
C VAL A 70 -1.18 10.47 -2.75
N ALA A 71 -1.47 11.60 -2.09
CA ALA A 71 -1.00 12.91 -2.53
C ALA A 71 0.53 13.04 -2.34
N ALA A 72 1.15 13.82 -3.23
CA ALA A 72 2.53 14.24 -3.04
C ALA A 72 2.64 15.13 -1.80
N SER A 73 3.64 14.89 -0.95
CA SER A 73 3.87 15.70 0.25
C SER A 73 4.56 17.03 -0.03
N PHE A 74 5.17 17.18 -1.21
CA PHE A 74 5.88 18.38 -1.63
C PHE A 74 5.44 18.79 -3.03
N ALA A 75 5.23 20.10 -3.21
CA ALA A 75 5.01 20.72 -4.50
C ALA A 75 6.34 21.17 -5.12
N ALA A 76 6.46 21.04 -6.45
CA ALA A 76 7.66 21.49 -7.17
C ALA A 76 7.89 23.02 -7.07
N GLU A 77 6.81 23.78 -6.91
CA GLU A 77 6.81 25.25 -6.82
C GLU A 77 6.80 25.75 -5.35
N GLY A 78 6.94 24.86 -4.37
CA GLY A 78 6.95 25.26 -2.96
C GLY A 78 8.23 26.01 -2.57
N SER A 79 8.14 26.88 -1.55
CA SER A 79 9.29 27.62 -0.99
C SER A 79 10.48 26.71 -0.67
N ILE A 80 10.21 25.55 -0.05
CA ILE A 80 11.22 24.56 0.34
C ILE A 80 11.97 24.04 -0.89
N MET A 81 11.27 23.78 -2.00
CA MET A 81 11.90 23.29 -3.23
C MET A 81 12.68 24.40 -3.95
N ALA A 82 12.19 25.64 -3.89
CA ALA A 82 12.88 26.81 -4.44
C ALA A 82 14.23 27.05 -3.73
N GLU A 83 14.24 26.96 -2.40
CA GLU A 83 15.47 27.03 -1.59
C GLU A 83 16.44 25.89 -1.91
N LEU A 84 15.94 24.66 -2.07
CA LEU A 84 16.79 23.53 -2.47
C LEU A 84 17.39 23.71 -3.87
N LYS A 85 16.63 24.26 -4.82
CA LYS A 85 17.10 24.53 -6.19
C LYS A 85 18.21 25.59 -6.23
N GLN A 86 18.24 26.49 -5.26
CA GLN A 86 19.33 27.46 -5.11
C GLN A 86 20.70 26.76 -4.90
N ASN A 87 20.73 25.54 -4.34
CA ASN A 87 21.95 24.75 -4.16
C ASN A 87 22.65 24.42 -5.49
N ASP A 88 21.93 24.40 -6.62
CA ASP A 88 22.54 24.20 -7.93
C ASP A 88 23.61 25.26 -8.23
N SER A 89 23.39 26.49 -7.74
CA SER A 89 24.27 27.64 -7.94
C SER A 89 25.30 27.85 -6.81
N PHE A 90 24.93 27.54 -5.56
CA PHE A 90 25.76 27.81 -4.37
C PHE A 90 26.37 26.57 -3.69
N GLY A 91 26.25 25.40 -4.34
CA GLY A 91 26.79 24.14 -3.83
C GLY A 91 26.07 23.63 -2.58
N GLU A 92 26.49 22.46 -2.11
CA GLU A 92 25.98 21.88 -0.88
C GLU A 92 26.26 22.87 0.28
N ARG A 93 25.19 23.33 0.96
CA ARG A 93 25.21 24.33 2.06
C ARG A 93 25.11 25.81 1.68
N GLY A 94 24.87 26.16 0.41
CA GLY A 94 24.45 27.52 0.02
C GLY A 94 25.48 28.64 0.25
N SER A 95 26.72 28.31 0.61
CA SER A 95 27.70 29.28 1.08
C SER A 95 28.81 29.57 0.06
N ARG A 96 29.01 28.70 -0.94
CA ARG A 96 30.08 28.85 -1.94
C ARG A 96 29.50 28.81 -3.34
N LYS A 97 29.49 29.95 -4.05
CA LYS A 97 29.18 29.95 -5.49
C LYS A 97 30.04 28.89 -6.17
N LYS A 98 29.44 28.02 -6.98
CA LYS A 98 30.22 27.10 -7.80
C LYS A 98 31.06 27.95 -8.75
N GLU A 99 32.37 27.96 -8.55
CA GLU A 99 33.29 28.64 -9.47
C GLU A 99 33.21 27.91 -10.80
N GLN A 100 32.69 28.60 -11.83
CA GLN A 100 32.92 28.17 -13.20
C GLN A 100 34.40 28.45 -13.47
N LEU A 101 35.22 27.40 -13.46
CA LEU A 101 36.59 27.46 -13.94
C LEU A 101 36.54 27.77 -15.44
N THR A 102 36.42 29.05 -15.79
CA THR A 102 36.53 29.52 -17.16
C THR A 102 38.01 29.47 -17.54
N TYR A 103 38.43 28.32 -18.08
CA TYR A 103 39.65 28.22 -18.87
C TYR A 103 39.37 28.85 -20.22
N PHE A 104 39.66 30.15 -20.34
CA PHE A 104 39.86 30.77 -21.65
C PHE A 104 41.36 31.04 -21.81
N LEU A 105 41.91 30.45 -22.88
CA LEU A 105 43.16 30.83 -23.54
C LEU A 105 43.08 32.29 -24.04
#